data_AF-A0A7V8N2L9-F1
#
_entry.id   AF-A0A7V8N2L9-F1
#
_cell.length_a   1.000
_cell.length_b   1.000
_cell.length_c   1.000
_cell.angle_alpha   90.00
_cell.angle_beta   90.00
_cell.angle_gamma   90.00
#
_symmetry.space_group_name_H-M   'P 1'
#
loop_
_entity.id
_entity.type
_entity.pdbx_description
1 polymer ?
#
loop_
_entity_poly.entity_id
_entity_poly.type
_entity_poly.pdbx_seq_one_letter_code
_entity_poly.pdbx_strand_id
1 'polypeptide(L)'
;MITQEQIVESEYLNSKVDYWSAEVNSSRFSTYPNGLVVERVRFSEEYQEVERQLNFWFRRLREFNSTLTNKQKKELNAIFRRKRLLKKILT
;
A
#
# COMPACT_ATOMS: atom_id res chain seq x y z
N MET A 1 8.52 22.33 -4.05
CA MET A 1 9.26 21.27 -4.76
C MET A 1 9.32 20.09 -3.82
N ILE A 2 9.10 18.88 -4.32
CA ILE A 2 9.23 17.67 -3.51
C ILE A 2 10.70 17.31 -3.26
N THR A 3 11.05 16.84 -2.06
CA THR A 3 12.42 16.42 -1.73
C THR A 3 12.66 14.94 -2.06
N GLN A 4 13.92 14.55 -2.20
CA GLN A 4 14.28 13.14 -2.40
C GLN A 4 13.85 12.28 -1.21
N GLU A 5 13.97 12.79 0.02
CA GLU A 5 13.50 12.11 1.23
C GLU A 5 11.99 11.84 1.19
N GLN A 6 11.20 12.83 0.77
CA GLN A 6 9.74 12.66 0.61
C GLN A 6 9.39 11.63 -0.47
N ILE A 7 10.17 11.57 -1.56
CA ILE A 7 9.99 10.54 -2.59
C ILE A 7 10.27 9.15 -2.00
N VAL A 8 11.41 8.98 -1.32
CA VAL A 8 11.81 7.70 -0.73
C VAL A 8 10.82 7.24 0.35
N GLU A 9 10.40 8.14 1.23
CA GLU A 9 9.40 7.84 2.26
C GLU A 9 8.08 7.41 1.64
N SER A 10 7.62 8.11 0.59
CA SER A 10 6.40 7.71 -0.10
C SER A 10 6.53 6.35 -0.80
N GLU A 11 7.68 6.05 -1.41
CA GLU A 11 7.91 4.72 -2.00
C GLU A 11 7.90 3.62 -0.96
N TYR A 12 8.54 3.85 0.18
CA TYR A 12 8.54 2.93 1.30
C TYR A 12 7.12 2.67 1.83
N LEU A 13 6.34 3.73 2.07
CA LEU A 13 4.97 3.61 2.56
C LEU A 13 4.05 2.90 1.56
N ASN A 14 4.13 3.24 0.27
CA ASN A 14 3.37 2.52 -0.76
C ASN A 14 3.79 1.05 -0.84
N SER A 15 5.10 0.74 -0.79
CA SER A 15 5.58 -0.65 -0.80
C SER A 15 5.07 -1.46 0.39
N LYS A 16 4.98 -0.86 1.58
CA LYS A 16 4.40 -1.53 2.76
C LYS A 16 2.90 -1.76 2.60
N VAL A 17 2.16 -0.76 2.11
CA VAL A 17 0.72 -0.90 1.82
C VAL A 17 0.48 -2.00 0.79
N ASP A 18 1.24 -2.01 -0.31
CA ASP A 18 1.12 -3.03 -1.36
C ASP A 18 1.41 -4.43 -0.82
N TYR A 19 2.47 -4.58 -0.01
CA TYR A 19 2.81 -5.84 0.64
C TYR A 19 1.68 -6.34 1.55
N TRP A 20 1.23 -5.52 2.49
CA TRP A 20 0.18 -5.95 3.43
C TRP A 20 -1.18 -6.13 2.75
N SER A 21 -1.44 -5.40 1.66
CA SER A 21 -2.62 -5.61 0.83
C SER A 21 -2.58 -6.98 0.14
N ALA A 22 -1.42 -7.38 -0.39
CA ALA A 22 -1.23 -8.73 -0.93
C ALA A 22 -1.36 -9.80 0.16
N GLU A 23 -0.85 -9.55 1.37
CA GLU A 23 -0.93 -10.47 2.50
C GLU A 23 -2.37 -10.69 2.99
N VAL A 24 -3.21 -9.63 3.05
CA VAL A 24 -4.65 -9.74 3.38
C VAL A 24 -5.39 -10.56 2.32
N ASN A 25 -5.02 -10.40 1.05
CA ASN A 25 -5.64 -11.10 -0.08
C ASN A 25 -4.91 -12.40 -0.47
N SER A 26 -4.01 -12.88 0.38
CA SER A 26 -3.20 -14.06 0.11
C SER A 26 -4.08 -15.32 0.13
N SER A 27 -3.74 -16.29 -0.73
CA SER A 27 -4.43 -17.58 -0.82
C SER A 27 -4.35 -18.42 0.47
N ARG A 28 -3.52 -18.02 1.45
CA ARG A 28 -3.51 -18.62 2.80
C ARG A 28 -4.80 -18.39 3.56
N PHE A 29 -5.51 -17.30 3.26
CA PHE A 29 -6.78 -16.97 3.90
C PHE A 29 -7.91 -17.49 3.02
N SER A 30 -8.63 -18.51 3.51
CA SER A 30 -9.78 -19.05 2.79
C SER A 30 -10.81 -17.95 2.54
N THR A 31 -11.20 -17.78 1.29
CA THR A 31 -12.26 -16.85 0.85
C THR A 31 -13.44 -17.62 0.29
N TYR A 32 -14.62 -17.03 0.42
CA TYR A 32 -15.81 -17.43 -0.33
C TYR A 32 -15.62 -17.09 -1.82
N PRO A 33 -16.40 -17.70 -2.73
CA PRO A 33 -16.33 -17.39 -4.17
C PRO A 33 -16.57 -15.92 -4.53
N ASN A 34 -17.21 -15.16 -3.65
CA ASN A 34 -17.43 -13.71 -3.81
C ASN A 34 -16.24 -12.85 -3.32
N GLY A 35 -15.13 -13.48 -2.91
CA GLY A 35 -13.91 -12.81 -2.44
C GLY A 35 -13.94 -12.40 -0.96
N LEU A 36 -15.03 -12.65 -0.23
CA LEU A 36 -15.07 -12.38 1.22
C LEU A 36 -14.29 -13.43 2.00
N VAL A 37 -13.52 -13.03 3.00
CA VAL A 37 -12.81 -13.95 3.88
C VAL A 37 -13.80 -14.76 4.72
N VAL A 38 -13.59 -16.07 4.82
CA VAL A 38 -14.45 -16.98 5.59
C VAL A 38 -14.41 -16.60 7.07
N GLU A 39 -15.55 -16.65 7.77
CA GLU A 39 -15.68 -16.17 9.17
C GLU A 39 -14.61 -16.74 10.11
N ARG A 40 -14.35 -18.05 10.03
CA ARG A 40 -13.31 -18.71 10.86
C ARG A 40 -11.94 -18.06 10.70
N VAL A 41 -11.61 -17.59 9.50
CA VAL A 41 -10.35 -16.93 9.18
C VAL A 41 -10.39 -15.48 9.62
N ARG A 42 -11.52 -14.79 9.42
CA ARG A 42 -11.73 -13.39 9.83
C ARG A 42 -11.47 -13.17 11.33
N PHE A 43 -11.82 -14.16 12.16
CA PHE A 43 -11.60 -14.10 13.61
C PHE A 43 -10.28 -14.76 14.06
N SER A 44 -9.45 -15.23 13.14
CA SER A 44 -8.12 -15.76 13.48
C SER A 44 -7.16 -14.63 13.87
N GLU A 45 -6.31 -14.89 14.85
CA GLU A 45 -5.29 -13.94 15.30
C GLU A 45 -4.36 -13.50 14.17
N GLU A 46 -3.98 -14.44 13.30
CA GLU A 46 -3.11 -14.17 12.14
C GLU A 46 -3.76 -13.17 11.17
N TYR A 47 -5.01 -13.42 10.76
CA TYR A 47 -5.71 -12.52 9.85
C TYR A 47 -5.92 -11.13 10.45
N GLN A 48 -6.30 -11.07 11.73
CA GLN A 48 -6.48 -9.79 12.43
C GLN A 48 -5.18 -9.01 12.55
N GLU A 49 -4.04 -9.67 12.78
CA GLU A 49 -2.74 -8.99 12.80
C GLU A 49 -2.38 -8.46 11.41
N VAL A 50 -2.64 -9.22 10.35
CA VAL A 50 -2.38 -8.79 8.97
C VAL A 50 -3.27 -7.60 8.59
N GLU A 51 -4.56 -7.61 8.95
CA GLU A 51 -5.45 -6.44 8.79
C GLU A 51 -4.98 -5.24 9.62
N ARG A 52 -4.51 -5.46 10.85
CA ARG A 52 -3.98 -4.41 11.73
C ARG A 52 -2.75 -3.74 11.11
N GLN A 53 -1.84 -4.54 10.55
CA GLN A 53 -0.66 -4.04 9.85
C GLN A 53 -1.06 -3.23 8.61
N LEU A 54 -1.96 -3.76 7.78
CA LEU A 54 -2.46 -3.03 6.60
C LEU A 54 -3.05 -1.66 6.99
N ASN A 55 -3.91 -1.64 8.01
CA ASN A 55 -4.53 -0.42 8.52
C ASN A 55 -3.49 0.56 9.08
N PHE A 56 -2.48 0.08 9.80
CA PHE A 56 -1.39 0.90 10.30
C PHE A 56 -0.62 1.60 9.17
N TRP A 57 -0.23 0.86 8.13
CA TRP A 57 0.52 1.42 7.00
C TRP A 57 -0.33 2.35 6.13
N PHE A 58 -1.61 2.04 5.93
CA PHE A 58 -2.54 2.97 5.27
C PHE A 58 -2.68 4.28 6.06
N ARG A 59 -2.75 4.22 7.39
CA ARG A 59 -2.82 5.41 8.23
C ARG A 59 -1.57 6.27 8.07
N ARG A 60 -0.38 5.65 8.15
CA ARG A 60 0.91 6.33 7.92
C ARG A 60 0.99 6.98 6.54
N LEU A 61 0.56 6.28 5.48
CA LEU A 61 0.52 6.84 4.13
C LEU A 61 -0.45 8.03 4.03
N ARG A 62 -1.61 7.96 4.69
CA ARG A 62 -2.56 9.08 4.74
C ARG A 62 -2.01 10.28 5.51
N GLU A 63 -1.40 10.04 6.67
CA GLU A 63 -0.72 11.07 7.47
C GLU A 63 0.38 11.76 6.66
N PHE A 64 1.26 10.99 6.02
CA PHE A 64 2.28 11.53 5.13
C PHE A 64 1.67 12.35 3.99
N ASN A 65 0.65 11.82 3.30
CA ASN A 65 -0.03 12.57 2.25
C ASN A 65 -0.72 13.84 2.76
N SER A 66 -1.08 13.94 4.03
CA SER A 66 -1.66 15.16 4.60
C SER A 66 -0.64 16.30 4.76
N THR A 67 0.66 15.97 4.90
CA THR A 67 1.74 16.97 5.01
C THR A 67 2.13 17.56 3.66
N LEU A 68 1.75 16.89 2.56
CA LEU A 68 2.09 17.32 1.20
C LEU A 68 1.06 18.30 0.63
N THR A 69 1.57 19.35 -0.01
CA THR A 69 0.76 20.25 -0.85
C THR A 69 0.21 19.52 -2.09
N ASN A 70 -0.86 20.05 -2.68
CA ASN A 70 -1.41 19.52 -3.93
C ASN A 70 -0.39 19.52 -5.08
N LYS A 71 0.52 20.50 -5.12
CA LYS A 71 1.61 20.56 -6.10
C LYS A 71 2.59 19.40 -5.90
N GLN A 72 3.03 19.15 -4.66
CA GLN A 72 3.92 18.03 -4.34
C GLN A 72 3.25 16.67 -4.63
N LYS A 73 1.97 16.49 -4.33
CA LYS A 73 1.23 15.26 -4.69
C LYS A 73 1.21 15.02 -6.20
N LYS A 74 1.02 16.06 -7.00
CA LYS A 74 1.07 15.96 -8.48
C LYS A 74 2.49 15.60 -8.96
N GLU A 75 3.52 16.23 -8.41
CA GLU A 75 4.93 15.93 -8.72
C GLU A 75 5.27 14.46 -8.40
N LEU A 76 4.92 14.00 -7.20
CA LEU A 76 5.13 12.62 -6.74
C LEU A 76 4.43 11.59 -7.64
N ASN A 77 3.17 11.83 -7.98
CA ASN A 77 2.42 10.99 -8.91
C ASN A 77 3.05 10.93 -10.30
N ALA A 78 3.57 12.05 -10.81
CA ALA A 78 4.27 12.07 -12.09
C ALA A 78 5.56 11.25 -12.06
N ILE A 79 6.34 11.33 -10.97
CA ILE A 79 7.55 10.54 -10.75
C ILE A 79 7.22 9.04 -10.73
N PHE A 80 6.22 8.62 -9.96
CA PHE A 80 5.83 7.22 -9.87
C PHE A 80 5.24 6.66 -11.17
N ARG A 81 4.54 7.48 -11.96
CA ARG A 81 4.10 7.08 -13.31
C ARG A 81 5.30 6.83 -14.22
N ARG A 82 6.29 7.75 -14.23
CA ARG A 82 7.51 7.58 -15.02
C ARG A 82 8.30 6.34 -14.61
N LYS A 83 8.52 6.11 -13.30
CA LYS A 83 9.19 4.90 -12.80
C LYS A 83 8.48 3.62 -13.25
N ARG A 84 7.14 3.58 -13.17
CA ARG A 84 6.34 2.43 -13.64
C ARG A 84 6.45 2.20 -15.15
N LEU A 85 6.43 3.25 -15.95
CA LEU A 85 6.61 3.14 -17.41
C LEU A 85 7.99 2.62 -17.76
N LEU A 86 9.04 3.15 -17.14
CA LEU A 86 10.41 2.68 -17.34
C LEU A 86 10.56 1.20 -16.98
N LYS A 87 9.99 0.78 -15.85
CA LYS A 87 9.99 -0.63 -15.45
C LYS A 87 9.36 -1.52 -16.54
N LYS A 88 8.18 -1.14 -17.04
CA LYS A 88 7.50 -1.87 -18.13
C LYS A 88 8.28 -1.96 -19.44
N ILE A 89 9.06 -0.94 -19.78
CA ILE A 89 9.87 -0.95 -21.01
C ILE A 89 11.09 -1.87 -20.86
N LEU A 90 11.63 -1.99 -19.65
CA LEU A 90 12.82 -2.76 -19.34
C LEU A 90 12.53 -4.23 -18.96
N THR A 91 11.26 -4.62 -18.89
CA THR A 91 10.83 -6.00 -18.57
C THR A 91 10.24 -6.64 -19.83
#